data_AF-A0A844W4W6-F1
#
_entry.id   AF-A0A844W4W6-F1
#
_cell.length_a   1.000
_cell.length_b   1.000
_cell.length_c   1.000
_cell.angle_alpha   90.00
_cell.angle_beta   90.00
_cell.angle_gamma   90.00
#
_symmetry.space_group_name_H-M   'P 1'
#
loop_
_entity.id
_entity.type
_entity.pdbx_description
1 polymer ?
#
loop_
_entity_poly.entity_id
_entity_poly.type
_entity_poly.pdbx_seq_one_letter_code
_entity_poly.pdbx_strand_id
1 'polypeptide(L)'
;MTAAIAALALTSACAMPPQGASPEQMAAYDNAVASMGCEMRTEREYLAVELQTGLTREQTIQAGQFRMASGAAVPLEGGGVKLVTGACA
;
A
#
# COMPACT_ATOMS: atom_id res chain seq x y z
N MET A 1 -15.19 31.33 -29.59
CA MET A 1 -14.19 31.58 -28.52
C MET A 1 -14.37 30.50 -27.46
N THR A 2 -13.24 30.07 -26.90
CA THR A 2 -13.14 29.32 -25.62
C THR A 2 -13.30 27.80 -25.68
N ALA A 3 -12.19 27.10 -25.93
CA ALA A 3 -11.97 25.75 -25.41
C ALA A 3 -10.65 25.78 -24.62
N ALA A 4 -10.73 26.25 -23.38
CA ALA A 4 -9.66 26.08 -22.41
C ALA A 4 -9.71 24.62 -21.94
N ILE A 5 -8.91 23.77 -22.60
CA ILE A 5 -8.71 22.39 -22.17
C ILE A 5 -7.86 22.45 -20.91
N ALA A 6 -8.50 22.07 -19.80
CA ALA A 6 -7.97 22.03 -18.47
C ALA A 6 -6.61 21.33 -18.44
N ALA A 7 -5.63 22.04 -17.90
CA ALA A 7 -4.40 21.45 -17.41
C ALA A 7 -4.77 20.44 -16.32
N LEU A 8 -4.80 19.16 -16.68
CA LEU A 8 -4.77 18.06 -15.73
C LEU A 8 -3.42 18.17 -15.02
N ALA A 9 -3.43 18.84 -13.88
CA ALA A 9 -2.35 18.87 -12.94
C ALA A 9 -1.99 17.42 -12.60
N LEU A 10 -0.90 16.94 -13.21
CA LEU A 10 -0.08 15.85 -12.72
C LEU A 10 0.47 16.30 -11.37
N THR A 11 -0.36 16.26 -10.34
CA THR A 11 0.12 16.24 -8.97
C THR A 11 0.85 14.91 -8.88
N SER A 12 2.17 14.96 -8.88
CA SER A 12 2.98 13.94 -8.24
C SER A 12 2.38 13.78 -6.86
N ALA A 13 1.52 12.77 -6.70
CA ALA A 13 0.97 12.41 -5.42
C ALA A 13 2.17 12.08 -4.54
N CYS A 14 2.62 13.06 -3.75
CA CYS A 14 3.48 12.80 -2.61
C CYS A 14 2.79 11.66 -1.88
N ALA A 15 3.34 10.46 -1.95
CA ALA A 15 2.74 9.29 -1.34
C ALA A 15 2.54 9.65 0.11
N MET A 16 1.29 9.81 0.53
CA MET A 16 0.96 10.15 1.91
C MET A 16 0.66 8.84 2.62
N PRO A 17 1.17 8.65 3.84
CA PRO A 17 0.81 7.50 4.64
C PRO A 17 -0.72 7.48 4.85
N PRO A 18 -1.31 6.29 5.05
CA PRO A 18 -2.75 6.16 5.27
C PRO A 18 -3.22 7.05 6.42
N GLN A 19 -4.32 7.79 6.22
CA GLN A 19 -4.85 8.65 7.26
C GLN A 19 -5.34 7.80 8.44
N GLY A 20 -5.00 8.24 9.65
CA GLY A 20 -5.37 7.55 10.88
C GLY A 20 -4.62 6.24 11.16
N ALA A 21 -3.64 5.85 10.34
CA ALA A 21 -2.71 4.76 10.66
C ALA A 21 -1.55 5.32 11.48
N SER A 22 -1.24 4.69 12.62
CA SER A 22 -0.07 5.06 13.43
C SER A 22 1.24 4.57 12.79
N PRO A 23 2.38 5.21 13.10
CA PRO A 23 3.70 4.73 12.65
C PRO A 23 3.98 3.29 13.06
N GLU A 24 3.56 2.87 14.27
CA GLU A 24 3.72 1.49 14.74
C GLU A 24 2.95 0.50 13.86
N GLN A 25 1.71 0.82 13.48
CA GLN A 25 0.90 -0.03 12.60
C GLN A 25 1.51 -0.12 11.20
N MET A 26 2.08 0.99 10.70
CA MET A 26 2.78 1.00 9.41
C MET A 26 4.06 0.17 9.44
N ALA A 27 4.78 0.10 10.57
CA ALA A 27 5.92 -0.79 10.72
C ALA A 27 5.47 -2.26 10.87
N ALA A 28 4.38 -2.51 11.59
CA ALA A 28 3.78 -3.84 11.74
C ALA A 28 3.26 -4.40 10.41
N TYR A 29 2.79 -3.55 9.50
CA TYR A 29 2.35 -3.94 8.16
C TYR A 29 3.45 -4.70 7.39
N ASP A 30 4.67 -4.17 7.34
CA ASP A 30 5.75 -4.81 6.58
C ASP A 30 6.10 -6.18 7.18
N ASN A 31 6.10 -6.29 8.51
CA ASN A 31 6.31 -7.57 9.21
C ASN A 31 5.17 -8.57 8.96
N ALA A 32 3.92 -8.11 8.94
CA ALA A 32 2.75 -8.95 8.69
C ALA A 32 2.73 -9.48 7.25
N VAL A 33 3.13 -8.66 6.27
CA VAL A 33 3.26 -9.11 4.88
C VAL A 33 4.44 -10.09 4.72
N ALA A 34 5.57 -9.82 5.38
CA ALA A 34 6.72 -10.71 5.37
C ALA A 34 6.41 -12.10 5.97
N SER A 35 5.59 -12.17 7.02
CA SER A 35 5.22 -13.45 7.67
C SER A 35 4.42 -14.39 6.77
N MET A 36 3.85 -13.87 5.67
CA MET A 36 3.04 -14.63 4.70
C MET A 36 3.75 -14.85 3.36
N GLY A 37 5.05 -14.53 3.26
CA GLY A 37 5.79 -14.68 2.01
C GLY A 37 5.78 -13.44 1.12
N CYS A 38 5.65 -12.25 1.71
CA CYS A 38 5.88 -10.95 1.08
C CYS A 38 4.86 -10.50 0.03
N GLU A 39 3.77 -11.25 -0.13
CA GLU A 39 2.73 -10.99 -1.12
C GLU A 39 1.35 -10.90 -0.45
N MET A 40 0.55 -9.95 -0.92
CA MET A 40 -0.88 -9.85 -0.64
C MET A 40 -1.63 -9.81 -1.96
N ARG A 41 -2.19 -10.94 -2.35
CA ARG A 41 -2.94 -11.19 -3.58
C ARG A 41 -4.41 -11.50 -3.31
N THR A 42 -4.69 -12.30 -2.29
CA THR A 42 -6.01 -12.79 -1.95
C THR A 42 -6.58 -12.08 -0.72
N GLU A 43 -7.90 -12.07 -0.61
CA GLU A 43 -8.61 -11.45 0.52
C GLU A 43 -8.15 -11.99 1.89
N ARG A 44 -7.75 -13.28 1.95
CA ARG A 44 -7.23 -13.89 3.19
C ARG A 44 -5.94 -13.23 3.66
N GLU A 45 -5.06 -12.85 2.75
CA GLU A 45 -3.79 -12.19 3.11
C GLU A 45 -4.04 -10.77 3.60
N TYR A 46 -4.96 -10.02 2.96
CA TYR A 46 -5.37 -8.70 3.43
C TYR A 46 -5.97 -8.78 4.85
N LEU A 47 -6.88 -9.72 5.08
CA LEU A 47 -7.49 -9.92 6.39
C LEU A 47 -6.44 -10.29 7.44
N ALA A 48 -5.45 -11.10 7.09
CA ALA A 48 -4.36 -11.46 8.00
C ALA A 48 -3.49 -10.25 8.38
N VAL A 49 -3.25 -9.31 7.47
CA VAL A 49 -2.56 -8.05 7.80
C VAL A 49 -3.43 -7.18 8.70
N GLU A 50 -4.71 -7.03 8.39
CA GLU A 50 -5.67 -6.25 9.18
C GLU A 50 -5.72 -6.76 10.63
N LEU A 51 -5.78 -8.08 10.83
CA LEU A 51 -5.79 -8.71 12.15
C LEU A 51 -4.48 -8.53 12.91
N GLN A 52 -3.33 -8.60 12.23
CA GLN A 52 -2.01 -8.46 12.88
C GLN A 52 -1.66 -7.01 13.23
N THR A 53 -2.16 -6.05 12.45
CA THR A 53 -1.80 -4.63 12.57
C THR A 53 -2.90 -3.78 13.21
N GLY A 54 -4.14 -4.27 13.24
CA GLY A 54 -5.30 -3.46 13.61
C GLY A 54 -5.65 -2.36 12.59
N LEU A 55 -5.07 -2.40 11.38
CA LEU A 55 -5.45 -1.50 10.29
C LEU A 55 -6.83 -1.86 9.75
N THR A 56 -7.58 -0.86 9.30
CA THR A 56 -8.81 -1.12 8.53
C THR A 56 -8.49 -1.64 7.14
N ARG A 57 -9.51 -2.18 6.45
CA ARG A 57 -9.41 -2.60 5.04
C ARG A 57 -8.86 -1.49 4.15
N GLU A 58 -9.40 -0.29 4.31
CA GLU A 58 -9.00 0.88 3.52
C GLU A 58 -7.55 1.27 3.82
N GLN A 59 -7.16 1.32 5.10
CA GLN A 59 -5.80 1.65 5.50
C GLN A 59 -4.78 0.61 5.01
N THR A 60 -5.14 -0.68 5.01
CA THR A 60 -4.30 -1.78 4.51
C THR A 60 -4.06 -1.65 3.00
N ILE A 61 -5.10 -1.28 2.24
CA ILE A 61 -4.99 -0.99 0.81
C ILE A 61 -4.12 0.25 0.58
N GLN A 62 -4.39 1.34 1.29
CA GLN A 62 -3.62 2.58 1.20
C GLN A 62 -2.15 2.37 1.60
N ALA A 63 -1.86 1.51 2.59
CA ALA A 63 -0.50 1.18 2.99
C ALA A 63 0.25 0.50 1.84
N GLY A 64 -0.38 -0.46 1.17
CA GLY A 64 0.19 -1.11 -0.02
C GLY A 64 0.43 -0.13 -1.16
N GLN A 65 -0.52 0.76 -1.42
CA GLN A 65 -0.37 1.83 -2.43
C GLN A 65 0.76 2.79 -2.08
N PHE A 66 0.86 3.19 -0.81
CA PHE A 66 1.94 4.03 -0.31
C PHE A 66 3.30 3.34 -0.51
N ARG A 67 3.41 2.04 -0.21
CA ARG A 67 4.64 1.27 -0.45
C ARG A 67 4.98 1.21 -1.95
N MET A 68 4.02 0.96 -2.83
CA MET A 68 4.24 1.00 -4.28
C MET A 68 4.72 2.37 -4.75
N ALA A 69 4.08 3.44 -4.30
CA ALA A 69 4.44 4.82 -4.66
C ALA A 69 5.82 5.23 -4.12
N SER A 70 6.25 4.67 -2.99
CA SER A 70 7.60 4.86 -2.43
C SER A 70 8.68 3.96 -3.05
N GLY A 71 8.32 3.04 -3.96
CA GLY A 71 9.24 2.05 -4.53
C GLY A 71 9.55 0.85 -3.62
N ALA A 72 8.86 0.73 -2.48
CA ALA A 72 9.02 -0.39 -1.54
C ALA A 72 8.18 -1.62 -1.90
N ALA A 73 7.31 -1.51 -2.91
CA ALA A 73 6.47 -2.60 -3.37
C ALA A 73 6.21 -2.53 -4.88
N VAL A 74 5.80 -3.66 -5.46
CA VAL A 74 5.40 -3.78 -6.87
C VAL A 74 4.00 -4.40 -6.98
N PRO A 75 3.22 -4.06 -8.02
CA PRO A 75 1.94 -4.70 -8.27
C PRO A 75 2.14 -6.14 -8.71
N LEU A 76 1.22 -7.02 -8.29
CA LEU A 76 1.17 -8.41 -8.76
C LEU A 76 0.24 -8.54 -9.98
N GLU A 77 0.57 -9.47 -10.89
CA GLU A 77 -0.32 -9.83 -11.99
C GLU A 77 -1.64 -10.38 -11.44
N GLY A 78 -2.79 -9.87 -11.91
CA GLY A 78 -4.11 -10.22 -11.36
C GLY A 78 -4.52 -9.42 -10.13
N GLY A 79 -3.73 -8.43 -9.71
CA GLY A 79 -4.00 -7.57 -8.56
C GLY A 79 -3.26 -8.03 -7.30
N GLY A 80 -3.03 -7.08 -6.40
CA GLY A 80 -2.28 -7.29 -5.16
C GLY A 80 -0.97 -6.51 -5.10
N VAL A 81 -0.23 -6.74 -4.02
CA VAL A 81 0.99 -6.02 -3.67
C VAL A 81 2.06 -7.01 -3.25
N LYS A 82 3.29 -6.82 -3.75
CA LYS A 82 4.49 -7.54 -3.29
C LYS A 82 5.49 -6.56 -2.73
N LEU A 83 5.91 -6.76 -1.48
CA LEU A 83 7.02 -5.98 -0.91
C LEU A 83 8.35 -6.43 -1.53
N VAL A 84 9.24 -5.48 -1.78
CA VAL A 84 10.58 -5.73 -2.38
C VAL A 84 11.71 -5.09 -1.56
N THR A 85 11.41 -4.73 -0.32
CA THR A 85 12.35 -4.09 0.62
C THR A 85 12.26 -4.75 2.00
N GLY A 86 13.21 -4.41 2.87
CA GLY A 86 13.24 -4.94 4.24
C GLY A 86 13.45 -6.45 4.25
N ALA A 87 12.63 -7.18 5.02
CA ALA A 87 12.67 -8.64 5.08
C ALA A 87 12.21 -9.33 3.77
N CYS A 88 11.68 -8.56 2.82
CA CYS A 88 11.15 -9.03 1.53
C CYS A 88 12.05 -8.67 0.33
N ALA A 89 13.29 -8.26 0.59
CA ALA A 89 14.31 -7.96 -0.41
C ALA A 89 15.18 -9.18 -0.74
#